data_AF-A0A933Y7F9-F1
#
_entry.id   AF-A0A933Y7F9-F1
#
_cell.length_a   1.000
_cell.length_b   1.000
_cell.length_c   1.000
_cell.angle_alpha   90.00
_cell.angle_beta   90.00
_cell.angle_gamma   90.00
#
_symmetry.space_group_name_H-M   'P 1'
#
loop_
_entity.id
_entity.type
_entity.pdbx_description
1 polymer ?
#
loop_
_entity_poly.entity_id
_entity_poly.type
_entity_poly.pdbx_seq_one_letter_code
_entity_poly.pdbx_strand_id
1 'polypeptide(L)'
;MKNRRANSKIKRQFQNQVIFNVVVASFCLLNLVLIWVFAAIDTLQDVSALKTMIVTALAIGETGGLFVIYHYMKRETHRIAGPVYKLEQALDHVGSGNLSTTIQFRKDDYFRDTGDLFNSSISKLRTRIGHIRHVALSLEKELISHGATHGDASLYLKQLVSALDSLQLGEDSAHHDTKS
;
A
#
# COMPACT_ATOMS: atom_id res chain seq x y z
N MET A 1 -12.05 1.22 -19.83
CA MET A 1 -10.62 0.85 -19.56
C MET A 1 -9.65 2.05 -19.59
N LYS A 2 -10.05 3.24 -19.13
CA LYS A 2 -9.25 4.48 -19.28
C LYS A 2 -9.11 5.13 -17.90
N ASN A 3 -8.10 4.73 -17.11
CA ASN A 3 -7.59 5.48 -15.93
C ASN A 3 -6.47 4.79 -15.14
N ARG A 4 -6.12 3.52 -15.43
CA ARG A 4 -5.06 2.81 -14.68
C ARG A 4 -3.65 3.40 -14.85
N ARG A 5 -3.34 4.04 -15.98
CA ARG A 5 -2.02 4.63 -16.25
C ARG A 5 -1.84 6.04 -15.65
N ALA A 6 -2.92 6.80 -15.49
CA ALA A 6 -2.86 8.18 -15.00
C ALA A 6 -2.62 8.24 -13.47
N ASN A 7 -3.32 7.44 -12.68
CA ASN A 7 -3.10 7.40 -11.22
C ASN A 7 -1.73 6.86 -10.82
N SER A 8 -1.10 6.01 -11.66
CA SER A 8 0.28 5.58 -11.43
C SER A 8 1.28 6.73 -11.57
N LYS A 9 0.98 7.77 -12.37
CA LYS A 9 1.85 8.94 -12.54
C LYS A 9 1.76 9.90 -11.35
N ILE A 10 0.56 10.09 -10.79
CA ILE A 10 0.35 11.00 -9.64
C ILE A 10 1.11 10.49 -8.40
N LYS A 11 1.06 9.18 -8.11
CA LYS A 11 1.84 8.60 -7.00
C LYS A 11 3.35 8.53 -7.26
N ARG A 12 3.78 8.31 -8.52
CA ARG A 12 5.19 8.41 -8.92
C ARG A 12 5.73 9.82 -8.79
N GLN A 13 4.90 10.83 -9.00
CA GLN A 13 5.28 12.23 -8.83
C GLN A 13 5.54 12.55 -7.35
N PHE A 14 4.67 12.09 -6.44
CA PHE A 14 4.90 12.27 -5.00
C PHE A 14 6.16 11.54 -4.50
N GLN A 15 6.34 10.29 -4.91
CA GLN A 15 7.52 9.48 -4.60
C GLN A 15 8.81 10.13 -5.13
N ASN A 16 8.82 10.56 -6.40
CA ASN A 16 9.97 11.27 -6.96
C ASN A 16 10.21 12.60 -6.25
N GLN A 17 9.17 13.31 -5.83
CA GLN A 17 9.29 14.61 -5.17
C GLN A 17 9.90 14.46 -3.77
N VAL A 18 9.49 13.46 -2.99
CA VAL A 18 10.09 13.18 -1.66
C VAL A 18 11.55 12.72 -1.81
N ILE A 19 11.84 11.77 -2.71
CA ILE A 19 13.21 11.29 -2.94
C ILE A 19 14.09 12.43 -3.42
N PHE A 20 13.61 13.20 -4.40
CA PHE A 20 14.34 14.36 -4.94
C PHE A 20 14.60 15.39 -3.85
N ASN A 21 13.60 15.76 -3.05
CA ASN A 21 13.77 16.75 -1.98
C ASN A 21 14.76 16.28 -0.92
N VAL A 22 14.73 15.01 -0.49
CA VAL A 22 15.67 14.47 0.50
C VAL A 22 17.10 14.42 -0.05
N VAL A 23 17.27 13.97 -1.31
CA VAL A 23 18.59 13.90 -1.96
C VAL A 23 19.15 15.31 -2.17
N VAL A 24 18.35 16.26 -2.63
CA VAL A 24 18.75 17.66 -2.82
C VAL A 24 19.07 18.33 -1.48
N ALA A 25 18.23 18.15 -0.45
CA ALA A 25 18.51 18.70 0.87
C ALA A 25 19.81 18.14 1.46
N SER A 26 20.04 16.83 1.32
CA SER A 26 21.29 16.18 1.75
C SER A 26 22.50 16.72 1.00
N PHE A 27 22.37 16.91 -0.32
CA PHE A 27 23.41 17.52 -1.15
C PHE A 27 23.74 18.94 -0.74
N CYS A 28 22.70 19.78 -0.54
CA CYS A 28 22.88 21.16 -0.08
C CYS A 28 23.56 21.21 1.29
N LEU A 29 23.18 20.34 2.22
CA LEU A 29 23.74 20.31 3.56
C LEU A 29 25.22 19.89 3.54
N LEU A 30 25.57 18.85 2.77
CA LEU A 30 26.97 18.44 2.58
C LEU A 30 27.81 19.55 1.94
N ASN A 31 27.28 20.20 0.90
CA ASN A 31 27.97 21.30 0.22
C ASN A 31 28.17 22.52 1.13
N LEU A 32 27.20 22.83 2.01
CA LEU A 32 27.36 23.89 3.01
C LEU A 32 28.51 23.58 3.98
N VAL A 33 28.62 22.34 4.44
CA VAL A 33 29.74 21.90 5.30
C VAL A 33 31.06 22.01 4.56
N LEU A 34 31.12 21.59 3.29
CA LEU A 34 32.30 21.70 2.44
C LEU A 34 32.76 23.15 2.27
N ILE A 35 31.84 24.07 1.96
CA ILE A 35 32.14 25.50 1.82
C ILE A 35 32.67 26.06 3.14
N TRP A 36 32.09 25.67 4.27
CA TRP A 36 32.55 26.08 5.59
C TRP A 36 33.97 25.58 5.90
N VAL A 37 34.25 24.29 5.64
CA VAL A 37 35.60 23.71 5.79
C VAL A 37 36.61 24.41 4.88
N PHE A 38 36.22 24.69 3.64
CA PHE A 38 37.08 25.39 2.68
C PHE A 38 37.44 26.81 3.17
N ALA A 39 36.45 27.56 3.65
CA ALA A 39 36.66 28.88 4.23
C ALA A 39 37.59 28.84 5.46
N ALA A 40 37.47 27.80 6.30
CA ALA A 40 38.34 27.59 7.46
C ALA A 40 39.78 27.20 7.09
N ILE A 41 39.98 26.46 5.99
CA ILE A 41 41.31 26.11 5.49
C ILE A 41 41.95 27.31 4.76
N ASP A 42 41.17 28.28 4.30
CA ASP A 42 41.71 29.46 3.61
C ASP A 42 42.61 30.34 4.48
N THR A 43 42.45 30.29 5.81
CA THR A 43 43.33 30.97 6.77
C THR A 43 44.75 30.39 6.86
N LEU A 44 45.03 29.24 6.25
CA LEU A 44 46.36 28.63 6.21
C LEU A 44 47.07 28.98 4.89
N GLN A 45 48.21 29.66 4.96
CA GLN A 45 49.05 30.03 3.80
C GLN A 45 49.76 28.79 3.19
N ASP A 46 49.98 28.81 1.87
CA ASP A 46 50.79 27.86 1.08
C ASP A 46 50.27 26.43 0.83
N VAL A 47 48.97 26.16 0.97
CA VAL A 47 48.39 24.83 0.68
C VAL A 47 47.42 24.79 -0.50
N SER A 48 47.52 25.72 -1.45
CA SER A 48 46.54 25.90 -2.56
C SER A 48 46.37 24.67 -3.47
N ALA A 49 47.46 24.04 -3.91
CA ALA A 49 47.39 22.84 -4.76
C ALA A 49 46.76 21.65 -4.02
N LEU A 50 47.06 21.50 -2.72
CA LEU A 50 46.48 20.48 -1.85
C LEU A 50 44.97 20.74 -1.63
N LYS A 51 44.56 22.00 -1.43
CA LYS A 51 43.14 22.40 -1.31
C LYS A 51 42.34 21.98 -2.55
N THR A 52 42.82 22.34 -3.74
CA THR A 52 42.13 22.02 -5.00
C THR A 52 41.99 20.52 -5.18
N MET A 53 43.05 19.75 -4.94
CA MET A 53 43.00 18.29 -5.03
C MET A 53 41.97 17.68 -4.07
N ILE A 54 41.94 18.12 -2.81
CA ILE A 54 40.99 17.63 -1.80
C ILE A 54 39.55 17.99 -2.18
N VAL A 55 39.28 19.25 -2.57
CA VAL A 55 37.94 19.69 -2.95
C VAL A 55 37.45 18.95 -4.19
N THR A 56 38.29 18.77 -5.20
CA THR A 56 37.92 18.02 -6.40
C THR A 56 37.64 16.54 -6.08
N ALA A 57 38.46 15.91 -5.24
CA ALA A 57 38.23 14.53 -4.80
C ALA A 57 36.92 14.37 -4.02
N LEU A 58 36.62 15.31 -3.11
CA LEU A 58 35.37 15.32 -2.35
C LEU A 58 34.16 15.55 -3.25
N ALA A 59 34.22 16.49 -4.18
CA ALA A 59 33.13 16.75 -5.12
C ALA A 59 32.80 15.54 -6.00
N ILE A 60 33.83 14.82 -6.48
CA ILE A 60 33.65 13.56 -7.23
C ILE A 60 33.02 12.50 -6.34
N GLY A 61 33.53 12.34 -5.11
CA GLY A 61 33.03 11.38 -4.13
C GLY A 61 31.56 11.62 -3.78
N GLU A 62 31.17 12.87 -3.51
CA GLU A 62 29.79 13.26 -3.21
C GLU A 62 28.85 13.00 -4.37
N THR A 63 29.24 13.42 -5.58
CA THR A 63 28.44 13.20 -6.78
C THR A 63 28.19 11.71 -7.01
N GLY A 64 29.24 10.90 -6.88
CA GLY A 64 29.13 9.44 -6.97
C GLY A 64 28.24 8.84 -5.87
N GLY A 65 28.42 9.28 -4.62
CA GLY A 65 27.62 8.83 -3.49
C GLY A 65 26.12 9.12 -3.64
N LEU A 66 25.77 10.33 -4.08
CA LEU A 66 24.38 10.71 -4.33
C LEU A 66 23.76 9.90 -5.45
N PHE A 67 24.52 9.61 -6.51
CA PHE A 67 24.04 8.79 -7.61
C PHE A 67 23.67 7.38 -7.13
N VAL A 68 24.51 6.78 -6.26
CA VAL A 68 24.23 5.48 -5.64
C VAL A 68 23.01 5.55 -4.72
N ILE A 69 22.93 6.55 -3.83
CA ILE A 69 21.80 6.73 -2.91
C ILE A 69 20.48 6.93 -3.67
N TYR A 70 20.49 7.76 -4.72
CA TYR A 70 19.33 7.99 -5.57
C TYR A 70 18.85 6.69 -6.23
N HIS A 71 19.76 5.89 -6.78
CA HIS A 71 19.44 4.60 -7.38
C HIS A 71 18.87 3.62 -6.36
N TYR A 72 19.46 3.55 -5.17
CA TYR A 72 19.00 2.70 -4.07
C TYR A 72 17.59 3.11 -3.60
N MET A 73 17.38 4.39 -3.29
CA MET A 73 16.11 4.92 -2.79
C MET A 73 14.98 4.73 -3.79
N LYS A 74 15.26 4.93 -5.09
CA LYS A 74 14.31 4.67 -6.17
C LYS A 74 13.86 3.21 -6.19
N ARG A 75 14.80 2.26 -6.02
CA ARG A 75 14.49 0.83 -5.97
C ARG A 75 13.63 0.49 -4.76
N GLU A 76 13.98 0.99 -3.58
CA GLU A 76 13.23 0.71 -2.35
C GLU A 76 11.81 1.26 -2.41
N THR A 77 11.63 2.47 -2.94
CA THR A 77 10.31 3.07 -2.91
C THR A 77 9.33 2.38 -3.88
N HIS A 78 9.82 1.70 -4.93
CA HIS A 78 8.96 0.83 -5.76
C HIS A 78 8.41 -0.39 -4.99
N ARG A 79 9.12 -0.89 -3.97
CA ARG A 79 8.68 -1.99 -3.09
C ARG A 79 7.61 -1.57 -2.08
N ILE A 80 7.37 -0.26 -1.93
CA ILE A 80 6.36 0.31 -1.03
C ILE A 80 5.13 0.77 -1.82
N ALA A 81 5.34 1.59 -2.85
CA ALA A 81 4.23 2.24 -3.57
C ALA A 81 3.32 1.25 -4.30
N GLY A 82 3.89 0.17 -4.85
CA GLY A 82 3.12 -0.87 -5.53
C GLY A 82 2.15 -1.60 -4.60
N PRO A 83 2.64 -2.16 -3.48
CA PRO A 83 1.79 -2.80 -2.47
C PRO A 83 0.72 -1.88 -1.89
N VAL A 84 1.06 -0.65 -1.51
CA VAL A 84 0.08 0.30 -0.96
C VAL A 84 -1.05 0.60 -1.95
N TYR A 85 -0.74 0.76 -3.23
CA TYR A 85 -1.77 0.97 -4.25
C TYR A 85 -2.74 -0.22 -4.38
N LYS A 86 -2.22 -1.46 -4.33
CA LYS A 86 -3.09 -2.65 -4.34
C LYS A 86 -3.95 -2.73 -3.09
N LEU A 87 -3.41 -2.37 -1.93
CA LEU A 87 -4.16 -2.35 -0.66
C LEU A 87 -5.31 -1.34 -0.72
N GLU A 88 -5.06 -0.12 -1.19
CA GLU A 88 -6.11 0.89 -1.37
C GLU A 88 -7.21 0.40 -2.32
N GLN A 89 -6.83 -0.22 -3.45
CA GLN A 89 -7.81 -0.76 -4.38
C GLN A 89 -8.64 -1.88 -3.74
N ALA A 90 -8.02 -2.73 -2.93
CA ALA A 90 -8.74 -3.79 -2.23
C ALA A 90 -9.69 -3.24 -1.16
N LEU A 91 -9.29 -2.19 -0.45
CA LEU A 91 -10.14 -1.50 0.51
C LEU A 91 -11.34 -0.83 -0.17
N ASP A 92 -11.16 -0.24 -1.35
CA ASP A 92 -12.25 0.33 -2.15
C ASP A 92 -13.27 -0.74 -2.56
N HIS A 93 -12.80 -1.92 -3.00
CA HIS A 93 -13.66 -3.06 -3.30
C HIS A 93 -14.42 -3.59 -2.06
N VAL A 94 -13.75 -3.66 -0.91
CA VAL A 94 -14.41 -4.04 0.35
C VAL A 94 -15.45 -2.99 0.75
N GLY A 95 -15.15 -1.70 0.59
CA GLY A 95 -16.08 -0.60 0.83
C GLY A 95 -17.31 -0.63 -0.09
N SER A 96 -17.16 -1.15 -1.30
CA SER A 96 -18.28 -1.39 -2.22
C SER A 96 -19.05 -2.69 -1.94
N GLY A 97 -18.79 -3.37 -0.82
CA GLY A 97 -19.45 -4.63 -0.42
C GLY A 97 -18.85 -5.89 -1.03
N ASN A 98 -17.70 -5.82 -1.71
CA ASN A 98 -17.04 -6.98 -2.29
C ASN A 98 -16.06 -7.63 -1.30
N LEU A 99 -16.56 -8.64 -0.58
CA LEU A 99 -15.82 -9.45 0.38
C LEU A 99 -15.14 -10.69 -0.25
N SER A 100 -15.16 -10.79 -1.58
CA SER A 100 -14.41 -11.79 -2.34
C SER A 100 -12.98 -11.35 -2.64
N THR A 101 -12.65 -10.11 -2.31
CA THR A 101 -11.38 -9.50 -2.64
C THR A 101 -10.23 -10.15 -1.88
N THR A 102 -9.21 -10.58 -2.60
CA THR A 102 -7.95 -11.08 -2.04
C THR A 102 -6.76 -10.29 -2.61
N ILE A 103 -5.72 -10.11 -1.79
CA ILE A 103 -4.50 -9.43 -2.20
C ILE A 103 -3.29 -10.34 -2.05
N GLN A 104 -2.41 -10.34 -3.05
CA GLN A 104 -1.14 -11.04 -3.00
C GLN A 104 0.01 -10.07 -3.32
N PHE A 105 0.94 -9.97 -2.39
CA PHE A 105 2.18 -9.21 -2.54
C PHE A 105 3.34 -10.13 -2.91
N ARG A 106 4.40 -9.56 -3.51
CA ARG A 106 5.59 -10.34 -3.88
C ARG A 106 6.40 -10.68 -2.64
N LYS A 107 7.23 -11.72 -2.71
CA LYS A 107 8.06 -12.19 -1.59
C LYS A 107 8.93 -11.09 -0.98
N ASP A 108 9.42 -10.18 -1.81
CA ASP A 108 10.32 -9.10 -1.39
C ASP A 108 9.58 -7.78 -1.10
N ASP A 109 8.26 -7.75 -1.09
CA ASP A 109 7.50 -6.55 -0.74
C ASP A 109 7.37 -6.42 0.79
N TYR A 110 7.54 -5.21 1.32
CA TYR A 110 7.48 -4.94 2.77
C TYR A 110 6.12 -5.22 3.42
N PHE A 111 5.06 -5.31 2.63
CA PHE A 111 3.67 -5.39 3.12
C PHE A 111 3.09 -6.80 3.06
N ARG A 112 3.91 -7.84 2.88
CA ARG A 112 3.41 -9.22 2.75
C ARG A 112 2.53 -9.63 3.92
N ASP A 113 3.02 -9.43 5.14
CA ASP A 113 2.30 -9.80 6.37
C ASP A 113 1.01 -8.98 6.53
N THR A 114 1.01 -7.72 6.07
CA THR A 114 -0.21 -6.88 6.02
C THR A 114 -1.23 -7.45 5.04
N GLY A 115 -0.78 -7.98 3.90
CA GLY A 115 -1.63 -8.63 2.93
C GLY A 115 -2.28 -9.90 3.47
N ASP A 116 -1.50 -10.73 4.14
CA ASP A 116 -1.98 -11.95 4.77
C ASP A 116 -2.99 -11.65 5.89
N LEU A 117 -2.70 -10.62 6.71
CA LEU A 117 -3.62 -10.15 7.74
C LEU A 117 -4.93 -9.60 7.15
N PHE A 118 -4.85 -8.85 6.06
CA PHE A 118 -6.02 -8.35 5.33
C PHE A 118 -6.88 -9.51 4.82
N ASN A 119 -6.29 -10.48 4.11
CA ASN A 119 -7.00 -11.65 3.58
C ASN A 119 -7.66 -12.45 4.70
N SER A 120 -6.94 -12.68 5.81
CA SER A 120 -7.50 -13.36 6.99
C SER A 120 -8.69 -12.60 7.58
N SER A 121 -8.61 -11.28 7.63
CA SER A 121 -9.67 -10.43 8.17
C SER A 121 -10.93 -10.45 7.29
N ILE A 122 -10.76 -10.32 5.97
CA ILE A 122 -11.87 -10.41 5.00
C ILE A 122 -12.51 -11.80 5.03
N SER A 123 -11.70 -12.86 5.12
CA SER A 123 -12.22 -14.23 5.25
C SER A 123 -13.08 -14.39 6.51
N LYS A 124 -12.62 -13.92 7.67
CA LYS A 124 -13.39 -13.94 8.92
C LYS A 124 -14.69 -13.13 8.83
N LEU A 125 -14.64 -11.96 8.19
CA LEU A 125 -15.82 -11.12 7.99
C LEU A 125 -16.84 -11.82 7.08
N ARG A 126 -16.39 -12.41 5.98
CA ARG A 126 -17.20 -13.19 5.05
C ARG A 126 -17.88 -14.36 5.75
N THR A 127 -17.16 -15.12 6.56
CA THR A 127 -17.74 -16.23 7.35
C THR A 127 -18.83 -15.74 8.30
N ARG A 128 -18.57 -14.66 9.06
CA ARG A 128 -19.56 -14.10 10.01
C ARG A 128 -20.82 -13.63 9.31
N ILE A 129 -20.69 -12.93 8.19
CA ILE A 129 -21.83 -12.43 7.40
C ILE A 129 -22.59 -13.59 6.76
N GLY A 130 -21.88 -14.62 6.28
CA GLY A 130 -22.49 -15.87 5.80
C GLY A 130 -23.35 -16.55 6.87
N HIS A 131 -22.87 -16.62 8.12
CA HIS A 131 -23.66 -17.13 9.24
C HIS A 131 -24.91 -16.29 9.51
N ILE A 132 -24.80 -14.96 9.51
CA ILE A 132 -25.96 -14.07 9.69
C ILE A 132 -26.99 -14.30 8.58
N ARG A 133 -26.54 -14.44 7.32
CA ARG A 133 -27.42 -14.74 6.18
C ARG A 133 -28.13 -16.07 6.34
N HIS A 134 -27.42 -17.12 6.74
CA HIS A 134 -28.01 -18.43 6.97
C HIS A 134 -29.08 -18.39 8.08
N VAL A 135 -28.81 -17.69 9.18
CA VAL A 135 -29.78 -17.52 10.28
C VAL A 135 -31.00 -16.73 9.80
N ALA A 136 -30.80 -15.61 9.09
CA ALA A 136 -31.90 -14.80 8.56
C ALA A 136 -32.82 -15.61 7.62
N LEU A 137 -32.25 -16.39 6.70
CA LEU A 137 -33.02 -17.26 5.79
C LEU A 137 -33.77 -18.36 6.54
N SER A 138 -33.16 -18.92 7.59
CA SER A 138 -33.80 -19.94 8.44
C SER A 138 -35.02 -19.36 9.17
N LEU A 139 -34.88 -18.15 9.75
CA LEU A 139 -35.99 -17.44 10.39
C LEU A 139 -37.11 -17.10 9.41
N GLU A 140 -36.77 -16.61 8.21
CA GLU A 140 -37.77 -16.32 7.18
C GLU A 140 -38.58 -17.57 6.83
N LYS A 141 -37.91 -18.71 6.65
CA LYS A 141 -38.55 -19.99 6.35
C LYS A 141 -39.48 -20.45 7.48
N GLU A 142 -39.06 -20.32 8.74
CA GLU A 142 -39.90 -20.67 9.89
C GLU A 142 -41.14 -19.78 10.01
N LEU A 143 -41.02 -18.46 9.81
CA LEU A 143 -42.15 -17.54 9.85
C LEU A 143 -43.17 -17.81 8.74
N ILE A 144 -42.70 -18.12 7.53
CA ILE A 144 -43.57 -18.53 6.42
C ILE A 144 -44.32 -19.82 6.77
N SER A 145 -43.64 -20.80 7.39
CA SER A 145 -44.25 -22.07 7.79
C SER A 145 -45.31 -21.93 8.90
N HIS A 146 -45.22 -20.89 9.73
CA HIS A 146 -46.17 -20.60 10.81
C HIS A 146 -47.28 -19.60 10.43
N GLY A 147 -47.43 -19.26 9.13
CA GLY A 147 -48.51 -18.39 8.64
C GLY A 147 -48.35 -16.91 8.97
N ALA A 148 -47.20 -16.48 9.50
CA ALA A 148 -46.89 -15.10 9.85
C ALA A 148 -46.33 -14.34 8.64
N THR A 149 -47.08 -14.26 7.55
CA THR A 149 -46.64 -13.60 6.30
C THR A 149 -46.80 -12.08 6.31
N HIS A 150 -47.62 -11.51 7.21
CA HIS A 150 -48.04 -10.10 7.17
C HIS A 150 -47.57 -9.24 8.36
N GLY A 151 -46.64 -9.71 9.19
CA GLY A 151 -46.09 -8.93 10.31
C GLY A 151 -44.83 -8.13 9.94
N ASP A 152 -44.58 -7.03 10.66
CA ASP A 152 -43.38 -6.18 10.48
C ASP A 152 -42.06 -6.97 10.51
N ALA A 153 -42.01 -8.09 11.25
CA ALA A 153 -40.86 -8.99 11.31
C ALA A 153 -40.48 -9.62 9.95
N SER A 154 -41.46 -9.99 9.11
CA SER A 154 -41.17 -10.56 7.78
C SER A 154 -40.63 -9.49 6.82
N LEU A 155 -41.07 -8.24 6.99
CA LEU A 155 -40.57 -7.08 6.25
C LEU A 155 -39.09 -6.80 6.60
N TYR A 156 -38.76 -6.76 7.89
CA TYR A 156 -37.38 -6.53 8.34
C TYR A 156 -36.43 -7.67 7.94
N LEU A 157 -36.89 -8.92 7.95
CA LEU A 157 -36.09 -10.05 7.46
C LEU A 157 -35.81 -9.97 5.96
N LYS A 158 -36.82 -9.62 5.15
CA LYS A 158 -36.59 -9.40 3.71
C LYS A 158 -35.61 -8.26 3.45
N GLN A 159 -35.70 -7.16 4.21
CA GLN A 159 -34.74 -6.06 4.13
C GLN A 159 -33.33 -6.52 4.52
N LEU A 160 -33.19 -7.32 5.59
CA LEU A 160 -31.90 -7.87 6.03
C LEU A 160 -31.31 -8.80 4.97
N VAL A 161 -32.08 -9.75 4.44
CA VAL A 161 -31.62 -10.66 3.38
C VAL A 161 -31.22 -9.88 2.14
N SER A 162 -32.01 -8.89 1.71
CA SER A 162 -31.67 -8.02 0.58
C SER A 162 -30.38 -7.22 0.81
N ALA A 163 -30.17 -6.70 2.03
CA ALA A 163 -28.93 -6.01 2.38
C ALA A 163 -27.73 -6.96 2.39
N LEU A 164 -27.89 -8.19 2.85
CA LEU A 164 -26.84 -9.21 2.84
C LEU A 164 -26.54 -9.72 1.42
N ASP A 165 -27.54 -9.77 0.53
CA ASP A 165 -27.38 -10.12 -0.88
C ASP A 165 -26.65 -9.03 -1.67
N SER A 166 -26.72 -7.76 -1.22
CA SER A 166 -25.92 -6.68 -1.81
C SER A 166 -24.42 -6.84 -1.56
N LEU A 167 -24.03 -7.67 -0.59
CA LEU A 167 -22.64 -8.02 -0.32
C LEU A 167 -22.22 -9.18 -1.23
N GLN A 168 -21.17 -8.96 -2.04
CA GLN A 168 -20.59 -10.00 -2.89
C GLN A 168 -19.74 -10.94 -2.02
N LEU A 169 -20.41 -11.89 -1.38
CA LEU A 169 -19.82 -13.02 -0.67
C LEU A 169 -19.38 -14.04 -1.72
N GLY A 170 -18.15 -13.91 -2.23
CA GLY A 170 -17.62 -14.82 -3.25
C GLY A 170 -17.71 -16.26 -2.79
N GLU A 171 -18.01 -17.15 -3.75
CA GLU A 171 -18.09 -18.58 -3.51
C GLU A 171 -16.85 -19.09 -2.78
N ASP A 172 -17.05 -20.01 -1.84
CA ASP A 172 -15.97 -20.69 -1.15
C ASP A 172 -15.02 -21.29 -2.17
N SER A 173 -13.87 -20.66 -2.36
CA SER A 173 -12.69 -21.27 -2.97
C SER A 173 -12.10 -22.26 -1.96
N ALA A 174 -12.89 -23.22 -1.52
CA ALA A 174 -12.44 -24.42 -0.86
C ALA A 174 -11.99 -25.39 -1.96
N HIS A 175 -10.85 -25.13 -2.61
CA HIS A 175 -10.06 -26.12 -3.34
C HIS A 175 -8.69 -25.55 -3.77
N HIS A 176 -7.75 -25.51 -2.83
CA HIS A 176 -6.28 -25.58 -3.01
C HIS A 176 -5.74 -25.77 -1.58
N ASP A 177 -5.17 -26.88 -1.10
CA ASP A 177 -4.27 -27.85 -1.73
C ASP A 177 -4.44 -29.26 -1.13
N THR A 178 -4.85 -30.21 -1.96
CA THR A 178 -4.41 -31.61 -1.87
C THR A 178 -3.83 -31.98 -3.23
N LYS A 179 -2.50 -31.88 -3.34
CA LYS A 179 -1.60 -32.54 -4.31
C LYS A 179 -0.18 -32.17 -3.84
N SER A 180 0.48 -33.08 -3.13
CA SER A 180 1.38 -34.13 -3.66
C SER A 180 2.54 -33.59 -4.47
#